data_AF-A0A6B1GEF8-F1
#
_entry.id   AF-A0A6B1GEF8-F1
#
_cell.length_a   1.000
_cell.length_b   1.000
_cell.length_c   1.000
_cell.angle_alpha   90.00
_cell.angle_beta   90.00
_cell.angle_gamma   90.00
#
_symmetry.space_group_name_H-M   'P 1'
#
loop_
_entity.id
_entity.type
_entity.pdbx_description
1 polymer ?
#
loop_
_entity_poly.entity_id
_entity_poly.type
_entity_poly.pdbx_seq_one_letter_code
_entity_poly.pdbx_strand_id
1 'polypeptide(L)'
;MSTADPDPAESSRTATAAYDDDCELCEAARFTHWYYEDELCWVADCEVCATPMVVWKQHGTEPPPDELEAMLARLVEAGELRFGPGGGRVDQVMRQIPDHFHAHYRDADWMTRRWMEPPSRYTGVGTPREIR
;
A
#
# COMPACT_ATOMS: atom_id res chain seq x y z
N MET A 1 21.37 -5.68 -52.90
CA MET A 1 20.42 -6.52 -52.13
C MET A 1 20.65 -6.19 -50.66
N SER A 2 19.99 -5.14 -50.17
CA SER A 2 20.09 -4.72 -48.78
C SER A 2 19.07 -5.48 -47.96
N THR A 3 19.53 -6.29 -47.02
CA THR A 3 18.71 -6.71 -45.88
C THR A 3 18.82 -5.59 -44.85
N ALA A 4 17.71 -4.88 -44.63
CA ALA A 4 17.57 -3.95 -43.52
C ALA A 4 17.65 -4.74 -42.21
N ASP A 5 18.49 -4.29 -41.29
CA ASP A 5 18.42 -4.68 -39.89
C ASP A 5 17.06 -4.26 -39.30
N PRO A 6 16.40 -5.10 -38.49
CA PRO A 6 15.19 -4.69 -37.80
C PRO A 6 15.49 -3.62 -36.73
N ASP A 7 14.56 -2.67 -36.66
CA ASP A 7 14.50 -1.49 -35.78
C ASP A 7 14.56 -1.89 -34.28
N PRO A 8 15.40 -1.26 -33.43
CA PRO A 8 15.48 -1.54 -31.99
C PRO A 8 14.37 -0.86 -31.17
N ALA A 9 13.15 -0.83 -31.69
CA ALA A 9 11.97 -0.51 -30.88
C ALA A 9 11.52 -1.77 -30.12
N GLU A 10 11.19 -1.60 -28.83
CA GLU A 10 10.73 -2.64 -27.88
C GLU A 10 11.79 -3.25 -26.95
N SER A 11 12.72 -2.44 -26.46
CA SER A 11 13.23 -2.67 -25.11
C SER A 11 12.21 -2.15 -24.10
N SER A 12 11.16 -2.96 -23.85
CA SER A 12 10.28 -2.80 -22.69
C SER A 12 11.13 -3.02 -21.44
N ARG A 13 11.71 -1.93 -20.93
CA ARG A 13 12.34 -1.89 -19.63
C ARG A 13 11.23 -1.95 -18.60
N THR A 14 10.73 -3.15 -18.31
CA THR A 14 10.15 -3.43 -17.01
C THR A 14 11.27 -3.19 -16.01
N ALA A 15 11.36 -1.97 -15.48
CA ALA A 15 12.19 -1.69 -14.33
C ALA A 15 11.75 -2.69 -13.27
N THR A 16 12.64 -3.59 -12.87
CA THR A 16 12.39 -4.46 -11.72
C THR A 16 12.14 -3.50 -10.56
N ALA A 17 10.88 -3.41 -10.14
CA ALA A 17 10.52 -2.74 -8.90
C ALA A 17 11.49 -3.24 -7.83
N ALA A 18 12.16 -2.31 -7.12
CA ALA A 18 13.01 -2.69 -6.02
C ALA A 18 12.17 -3.52 -5.04
N TYR A 19 12.68 -4.66 -4.61
CA TYR A 19 12.02 -5.59 -3.70
C TYR A 19 13.05 -6.03 -2.67
N ASP A 20 12.63 -6.15 -1.41
CA ASP A 20 13.46 -6.62 -0.31
C ASP A 20 12.77 -7.81 0.37
N ASP A 21 13.44 -8.96 0.39
CA ASP A 21 12.94 -10.20 1.01
C ASP A 21 12.82 -10.08 2.54
N ASP A 22 13.54 -9.14 3.17
CA ASP A 22 13.50 -8.90 4.61
C ASP A 22 12.45 -7.82 5.00
N CYS A 23 11.72 -7.25 4.03
CA CYS A 23 10.70 -6.23 4.26
C CYS A 23 9.28 -6.82 4.34
N GLU A 24 8.62 -6.65 5.49
CA GLU A 24 7.24 -7.11 5.71
C GLU A 24 6.21 -6.46 4.77
N LEU A 25 6.47 -5.24 4.28
CA LEU A 25 5.60 -4.56 3.30
C LEU A 25 5.81 -5.06 1.87
N CYS A 26 7.02 -5.54 1.54
CA CYS A 26 7.30 -6.23 0.28
C CYS A 26 6.59 -7.59 0.23
N GLU A 27 6.59 -8.35 1.34
CA GLU A 27 5.86 -9.63 1.44
C GLU A 27 4.36 -9.46 1.14
N ALA A 28 3.80 -8.28 1.48
CA ALA A 28 2.39 -7.92 1.24
C ALA A 28 1.41 -8.96 1.77
N ALA A 29 1.72 -9.54 2.93
CA ALA A 29 0.98 -10.66 3.46
C ALA A 29 -0.40 -10.26 3.97
N ARG A 30 -1.42 -11.06 3.61
CA ARG A 30 -2.83 -10.65 3.70
C ARG A 30 -3.47 -11.06 5.04
N PHE A 31 -3.20 -10.30 6.11
CA PHE A 31 -3.75 -10.58 7.45
C PHE A 31 -4.93 -9.70 7.86
N THR A 32 -5.10 -8.58 7.17
CA THR A 32 -6.08 -7.54 7.47
C THR A 32 -7.08 -7.39 6.32
N HIS A 33 -8.05 -6.48 6.46
CA HIS A 33 -8.96 -6.17 5.36
C HIS A 33 -8.24 -5.43 4.23
N TRP A 34 -8.40 -5.90 2.99
CA TRP A 34 -7.89 -5.27 1.77
C TRP A 34 -9.00 -4.51 1.05
N TYR A 35 -8.71 -3.26 0.67
CA TYR A 35 -9.60 -2.38 -0.08
C TYR A 35 -9.28 -2.37 -1.57
N TYR A 36 -7.98 -2.44 -1.91
CA TYR A 36 -7.50 -2.24 -3.27
C TYR A 36 -6.14 -2.90 -3.48
N GLU A 37 -5.88 -3.32 -4.72
CA GLU A 37 -4.56 -3.72 -5.20
C GLU A 37 -4.48 -3.54 -6.73
N ASP A 38 -3.38 -2.98 -7.20
CA ASP A 38 -2.99 -2.95 -8.61
C ASP A 38 -1.46 -3.12 -8.75
N GLU A 39 -0.88 -2.83 -9.91
CA GLU A 39 0.58 -2.93 -10.13
C GLU A 39 1.39 -1.87 -9.35
N LEU A 40 0.75 -0.75 -8.96
CA LEU A 40 1.42 0.36 -8.29
C LEU A 40 1.42 0.19 -6.77
N CYS A 41 0.30 -0.19 -6.18
CA CYS A 41 0.11 -0.18 -4.73
C CYS A 41 -0.90 -1.21 -4.26
N TRP A 42 -0.95 -1.38 -2.94
CA TRP A 42 -2.05 -2.03 -2.26
C TRP A 42 -2.55 -1.16 -1.11
N VAL A 43 -3.84 -1.31 -0.78
CA VAL A 43 -4.50 -0.60 0.32
C VAL A 43 -5.17 -1.62 1.23
N ALA A 44 -4.79 -1.63 2.49
CA ALA A 44 -5.33 -2.53 3.50
C ALA A 44 -5.36 -1.85 4.88
N ASP A 45 -6.10 -2.41 5.84
CA ASP A 45 -6.00 -1.96 7.22
C ASP A 45 -4.60 -2.27 7.78
N CYS A 46 -4.00 -1.31 8.47
CA CYS A 46 -2.75 -1.53 9.20
C CYS A 46 -3.00 -2.38 10.45
N GLU A 47 -2.21 -3.45 10.64
CA GLU A 47 -2.34 -4.35 11.81
C GLU A 47 -2.23 -3.58 13.13
N VAL A 48 -1.35 -2.59 13.20
CA VAL A 48 -1.04 -1.86 14.44
C VAL A 48 -1.97 -0.66 14.67
N CYS A 49 -2.40 0.03 13.61
CA CYS A 49 -3.18 1.25 13.74
C CYS A 49 -4.69 1.05 13.60
N ALA A 50 -5.15 -0.09 13.06
CA ALA A 50 -6.56 -0.35 12.72
C ALA A 50 -7.19 0.72 11.80
N THR A 51 -6.38 1.32 10.93
CA THR A 51 -6.81 2.31 9.93
C THR A 51 -6.28 1.92 8.55
N PRO A 52 -6.96 2.32 7.46
CA PRO A 52 -6.45 2.09 6.11
C PRO A 52 -5.04 2.64 5.92
N MET A 53 -4.22 1.88 5.22
CA MET A 53 -2.85 2.21 4.84
C MET A 53 -2.66 1.84 3.37
N VAL A 54 -2.06 2.76 2.60
CA VAL A 54 -1.55 2.47 1.26
C VAL A 54 -0.07 2.20 1.34
N VAL A 55 0.40 1.26 0.54
CA VAL A 55 1.81 0.89 0.43
C VAL A 55 2.20 0.85 -1.04
N TRP A 56 3.32 1.48 -1.36
CA TRP A 56 3.90 1.42 -2.70
C TRP A 56 4.45 0.01 -2.96
N LYS A 57 4.17 -0.60 -4.10
CA LYS A 57 4.68 -1.96 -4.37
C LYS A 57 6.19 -2.00 -4.55
N GLN A 58 6.80 -0.91 -5.02
CA GLN A 58 8.26 -0.81 -5.06
C GLN A 58 8.79 -0.48 -3.66
N HIS A 59 9.87 -1.14 -3.27
CA HIS A 59 10.62 -0.82 -2.08
C HIS A 59 11.36 0.51 -2.28
N GLY A 60 11.27 1.39 -1.29
CA GLY A 60 11.86 2.72 -1.31
C GLY A 60 10.93 3.75 -0.68
N THR A 61 11.46 4.93 -0.39
CA THR A 61 10.76 5.97 0.40
C THR A 61 10.20 7.11 -0.44
N GLU A 62 10.59 7.21 -1.71
CA GLU A 62 10.36 8.38 -2.55
C GLU A 62 9.67 7.99 -3.87
N PRO A 63 8.35 7.67 -3.83
CA PRO A 63 7.60 7.42 -5.05
C PRO A 63 7.61 8.65 -5.96
N PRO A 64 7.60 8.49 -7.29
CA PRO A 64 7.36 9.59 -8.22
C PRO A 64 6.10 10.39 -7.86
N PRO A 65 6.06 11.72 -8.09
CA PRO A 65 4.93 12.55 -7.64
C PRO A 65 3.55 12.12 -8.16
N ASP A 66 3.47 11.62 -9.39
CA ASP A 66 2.27 11.10 -10.03
C ASP A 66 1.82 9.76 -9.41
N GLU A 67 2.76 8.87 -9.14
CA GLU A 67 2.51 7.63 -8.40
C GLU A 67 2.06 7.91 -6.96
N LEU A 68 2.69 8.87 -6.29
CA LEU A 68 2.31 9.32 -4.95
C LEU A 68 0.87 9.85 -4.95
N GLU A 69 0.53 10.73 -5.88
CA GLU A 69 -0.84 11.27 -6.00
C GLU A 69 -1.87 10.15 -6.22
N ALA A 70 -1.58 9.21 -7.13
CA ALA A 70 -2.46 8.08 -7.43
C ALA A 70 -2.68 7.17 -6.20
N MET A 71 -1.62 6.86 -5.46
CA MET A 71 -1.69 6.07 -4.22
C MET A 71 -2.49 6.77 -3.13
N LEU A 72 -2.26 8.08 -2.93
CA LEU A 72 -3.00 8.85 -1.93
C LEU A 72 -4.49 8.96 -2.28
N ALA A 73 -4.85 9.02 -3.55
CA ALA A 73 -6.25 8.96 -3.97
C ALA A 73 -6.91 7.62 -3.58
N ARG A 74 -6.25 6.49 -3.81
CA ARG A 74 -6.73 5.17 -3.38
C ARG A 74 -6.86 5.07 -1.86
N LEU A 75 -5.92 5.65 -1.12
CA LEU A 75 -5.98 5.70 0.34
C LEU A 75 -7.19 6.51 0.83
N VAL A 76 -7.48 7.65 0.21
CA VAL A 76 -8.64 8.48 0.57
C VAL A 76 -9.94 7.72 0.30
N GLU A 77 -10.08 7.05 -0.84
CA GLU A 77 -11.25 6.23 -1.16
C GLU A 77 -11.50 5.14 -0.11
N ALA A 78 -10.45 4.42 0.31
CA ALA A 78 -10.54 3.42 1.37
C ALA A 78 -10.91 4.04 2.73
N GLY A 79 -10.31 5.20 3.05
CA GLY A 79 -10.62 5.98 4.25
C GLY A 79 -12.08 6.43 4.33
N GLU A 80 -12.60 6.97 3.23
CA GLU A 80 -14.00 7.42 3.14
C GLU A 80 -14.99 6.26 3.14
N LEU A 81 -14.63 5.13 2.53
CA LEU A 81 -15.42 3.90 2.64
C LEU A 81 -15.51 3.42 4.10
N ARG A 82 -14.41 3.53 4.85
CA ARG A 82 -14.31 3.00 6.22
C ARG A 82 -14.89 3.94 7.28
N PHE A 83 -14.78 5.25 7.10
CA PHE A 83 -15.12 6.26 8.12
C PHE A 83 -16.15 7.30 7.65
N GLY A 84 -16.59 7.23 6.40
CA GLY A 84 -17.45 8.22 5.76
C GLY A 84 -16.67 9.40 5.13
N PRO A 85 -17.32 10.17 4.24
CA PRO A 85 -16.68 11.30 3.54
C PRO A 85 -16.07 12.32 4.51
N GLY A 86 -14.82 12.72 4.27
CA GLY A 86 -14.10 13.65 5.14
C GLY A 86 -13.83 13.12 6.56
N GLY A 87 -13.93 11.81 6.78
CA GLY A 87 -13.78 11.17 8.10
C GLY A 87 -12.38 11.20 8.68
N GLY A 88 -11.36 11.63 7.93
CA GLY A 88 -9.97 11.66 8.39
C GLY A 88 -9.01 12.41 7.48
N ARG A 89 -7.70 12.18 7.70
CA ARG A 89 -6.61 12.82 6.98
C ARG A 89 -5.48 11.84 6.69
N VAL A 90 -4.72 12.09 5.64
CA VAL A 90 -3.51 11.34 5.30
C VAL A 90 -2.38 11.67 6.27
N ASP A 91 -1.69 10.66 6.77
CA ASP A 91 -0.41 10.72 7.50
C ASP A 91 0.65 9.90 6.76
N GLN A 92 1.66 10.56 6.22
CA GLN A 92 2.76 9.94 5.47
C GLN A 92 3.97 9.61 6.35
N VAL A 93 3.90 9.80 7.67
CA VAL A 93 5.04 9.51 8.55
C VAL A 93 5.22 7.99 8.70
N MET A 94 6.25 7.47 8.01
CA MET A 94 6.70 6.08 8.07
C MET A 94 7.46 5.83 9.37
N ARG A 95 6.84 5.10 10.30
CA ARG A 95 7.39 4.91 11.66
C ARG A 95 8.11 3.57 11.85
N GLN A 96 7.41 2.45 11.63
CA GLN A 96 7.96 1.13 11.93
C GLN A 96 8.84 0.59 10.80
N ILE A 97 8.48 0.91 9.55
CA ILE A 97 9.19 0.47 8.34
C ILE A 97 9.57 1.75 7.58
N PRO A 98 10.62 2.47 8.04
CA PRO A 98 10.93 3.82 7.57
C PRO A 98 11.56 3.86 6.17
N ASP A 99 11.97 2.73 5.62
CA ASP A 99 12.62 2.55 4.32
C ASP A 99 11.66 2.14 3.18
N HIS A 100 10.40 1.85 3.50
CA HIS A 100 9.37 1.49 2.52
C HIS A 100 8.17 2.43 2.62
N PHE A 101 7.89 3.15 1.54
CA PHE A 101 6.80 4.11 1.45
C PHE A 101 5.45 3.49 1.80
N HIS A 102 4.83 4.08 2.82
CA HIS A 102 3.46 3.82 3.19
C HIS A 102 2.84 5.05 3.86
N ALA A 103 1.53 5.21 3.71
CA ALA A 103 0.77 6.29 4.32
C ALA A 103 -0.54 5.77 4.92
N HIS A 104 -1.01 6.39 6.00
CA HIS A 104 -2.22 6.00 6.71
C HIS A 104 -3.32 7.03 6.57
N TYR A 105 -4.58 6.59 6.52
CA TYR A 105 -5.74 7.46 6.64
C TYR A 105 -6.24 7.48 8.08
N ARG A 106 -6.03 8.59 8.80
CA ARG A 106 -6.33 8.72 10.23
C ARG A 106 -7.55 9.59 10.46
N ASP A 107 -8.61 9.00 11.01
CA ASP A 107 -9.74 9.75 11.58
C ASP A 107 -9.37 10.43 12.91
N ALA A 108 -10.35 11.05 13.59
CA ALA A 108 -10.16 11.74 14.86
C ALA A 108 -9.82 10.81 16.04
N ASP A 109 -10.29 9.57 15.99
CA ASP A 109 -10.25 8.59 17.06
C ASP A 109 -9.13 7.57 16.89
N TRP A 110 -8.29 7.70 15.87
CA TRP A 110 -7.24 6.75 15.50
C TRP A 110 -6.30 6.38 16.66
N MET A 111 -5.98 7.32 17.55
CA MET A 111 -5.17 7.07 18.75
C MET A 111 -5.90 6.12 19.68
N THR A 112 -7.19 6.35 19.90
CA THR A 112 -8.06 5.52 20.73
C THR A 112 -8.19 4.12 20.12
N ARG A 113 -8.41 4.00 18.80
CA ARG A 113 -8.48 2.69 18.12
C ARG A 113 -7.22 1.88 18.29
N ARG A 114 -6.06 2.50 18.08
CA ARG A 114 -4.76 1.84 18.24
C ARG A 114 -4.61 1.14 19.60
N TRP A 115 -5.21 1.67 20.66
CA TRP A 115 -5.13 1.09 22.01
C TRP A 115 -6.31 0.18 22.37
N MET A 116 -7.49 0.44 21.84
CA MET A 116 -8.73 -0.21 22.27
C MET A 116 -9.27 -1.23 21.28
N GLU A 117 -9.00 -1.06 19.98
CA GLU A 117 -9.38 -2.04 18.99
C GLU A 117 -8.33 -3.16 18.98
N PRO A 118 -8.77 -4.43 18.87
CA PRO A 118 -7.81 -5.49 18.64
C PRO A 118 -7.01 -5.11 17.39
N PRO A 119 -5.67 -5.34 17.39
CA PRO A 119 -4.89 -5.30 16.16
C PRO A 119 -5.68 -6.05 15.10
N SER A 120 -5.71 -5.55 13.86
CA SER A 120 -6.45 -6.19 12.77
C SER A 120 -5.84 -7.57 12.52
N ARG A 121 -6.25 -8.51 13.36
CA ARG A 121 -5.92 -9.92 13.37
C ARG A 121 -7.29 -10.55 13.25
N TYR A 122 -7.75 -10.61 12.01
CA TYR A 122 -8.94 -11.37 11.63
C TYR A 122 -10.27 -10.82 12.17
N THR A 123 -10.78 -9.71 11.62
CA THR A 123 -12.19 -9.32 11.82
C THR A 123 -12.94 -9.21 10.50
N GLY A 124 -13.71 -10.27 10.16
CA GLY A 124 -14.94 -10.20 9.35
C GLY A 124 -14.85 -9.80 7.88
N VAL A 125 -13.68 -9.40 7.37
CA VAL A 125 -13.43 -9.02 5.98
C VAL A 125 -11.98 -9.36 5.61
N GLY A 126 -11.80 -10.14 4.53
CA GLY A 126 -10.49 -10.66 4.07
C GLY A 126 -10.47 -12.20 3.96
N THR A 127 -9.62 -12.74 3.09
CA THR A 127 -9.43 -14.20 2.93
C THR A 127 -8.64 -14.79 4.12
N PRO A 128 -8.89 -16.06 4.52
CA PRO A 128 -8.07 -16.73 5.52
C PRO A 128 -6.60 -16.83 5.07
N ARG A 129 -5.65 -16.63 6.00
CA ARG A 129 -4.21 -16.87 5.75
C ARG A 129 -3.98 -18.38 5.57
N GLU A 130 -3.47 -18.79 4.42
CA GLU A 130 -2.90 -20.12 4.27
C GLU A 130 -1.53 -20.14 4.98
N ILE A 131 -1.41 -20.96 6.03
CA ILE A 131 -0.14 -21.24 6.67
C ILE A 131 0.55 -22.31 5.81
N ARG A 132 1.70 -21.97 5.22
CA ARG A 132 2.57 -22.96 4.59
C ARG A 132 3.49 -23.60 5.63
#